data_AF-A0A0Q8Q4Z1-F1
#
_entry.id   AF-A0A0Q8Q4Z1-F1
#
_cell.length_a   1.000
_cell.length_b   1.000
_cell.length_c   1.000
_cell.angle_alpha   90.00
_cell.angle_beta   90.00
_cell.angle_gamma   90.00
#
_symmetry.space_group_name_H-M   'P 1'
#
loop_
_entity.id
_entity.type
_entity.pdbx_description
1 polymer ?
#
loop_
_entity_poly.entity_id
_entity_poly.type
_entity_poly.pdbx_seq_one_letter_code
_entity_poly.pdbx_strand_id
1 'polypeptide(L)'
;MPSVREHLIFKALVALQDTRSRSSEAIVQPSWTLRFCLAYLYTQSFGSRDPFEYFWAAMQDGHPTTTDGGSYLRHLNLGRAINSIIYGLGFNDTPQTEECLSRPRCGRAVHDFWEEVQRQLDDGRPMPERRFRRD
;
A
#
# COMPACT_ATOMS: atom_id res chain seq x y z
N MET A 1 0.38 4.01 22.35
CA MET A 1 1.63 4.23 21.57
C MET A 1 1.81 3.06 20.62
N PRO A 2 2.07 3.29 19.33
CA PRO A 2 2.30 2.21 18.38
C PRO A 2 3.53 1.37 18.73
N SER A 3 3.38 0.06 18.61
CA SER A 3 4.43 -0.94 18.73
C SER A 3 5.46 -0.87 17.59
N VAL A 4 6.60 -1.53 17.77
CA VAL A 4 7.63 -1.65 16.72
C VAL A 4 7.05 -2.26 15.43
N ARG A 5 6.21 -3.29 15.56
CA ARG A 5 5.54 -3.94 14.43
C ARG A 5 4.67 -2.95 13.66
N GLU A 6 3.86 -2.17 14.36
CA GLU A 6 2.97 -1.15 13.80
C GLU A 6 3.76 -0.05 13.08
N HIS A 7 4.88 0.38 13.65
CA HIS A 7 5.81 1.31 12.98
C HIS A 7 6.39 0.72 11.69
N LEU A 8 6.77 -0.57 11.69
CA LEU A 8 7.34 -1.22 10.51
C LEU A 8 6.31 -1.41 9.40
N ILE A 9 5.08 -1.80 9.75
CA ILE A 9 3.97 -1.88 8.78
C ILE A 9 3.72 -0.51 8.15
N PHE A 10 3.58 0.53 8.98
CA PHE A 10 3.39 1.90 8.49
C PHE A 10 4.51 2.32 7.54
N LYS A 11 5.78 2.16 7.93
CA LYS A 11 6.93 2.54 7.10
C LYS A 11 6.97 1.77 5.78
N ALA A 12 6.63 0.49 5.79
CA ALA A 12 6.57 -0.32 4.58
C ALA A 12 5.45 0.16 3.63
N LEU A 13 4.26 0.48 4.16
CA LEU A 13 3.17 1.07 3.38
C LEU A 13 3.54 2.44 2.81
N VAL A 14 4.22 3.29 3.59
CA VAL A 14 4.75 4.58 3.13
C VAL A 14 5.70 4.39 1.95
N ALA A 15 6.60 3.40 1.98
CA ALA A 15 7.50 3.12 0.87
C ALA A 15 6.75 2.72 -0.42
N LEU A 16 5.63 1.99 -0.29
CA LEU A 16 4.77 1.68 -1.44
C LEU A 16 4.02 2.92 -1.95
N GLN A 17 3.52 3.77 -1.06
CA GLN A 17 2.84 5.02 -1.42
C GLN A 17 3.80 6.02 -2.09
N ASP A 18 5.02 6.15 -1.58
CA ASP A 18 6.09 6.93 -2.20
C ASP A 18 6.41 6.43 -3.62
N THR A 19 6.40 5.10 -3.80
CA THR A 19 6.58 4.48 -5.12
C THR A 19 5.46 4.85 -6.07
N ARG A 20 4.19 4.75 -5.65
CA ARG A 20 3.01 5.19 -6.42
C ARG A 20 3.07 6.68 -6.76
N SER A 21 3.51 7.52 -5.83
CA SER A 21 3.61 8.97 -6.07
C SER A 21 4.68 9.30 -7.11
N ARG A 22 5.83 8.61 -7.09
CA ARG A 22 6.91 8.82 -8.07
C ARG A 22 6.61 8.21 -9.43
N SER A 23 5.72 7.21 -9.47
CA SER A 23 5.40 6.49 -10.69
C SER A 23 4.71 7.35 -11.75
N SER A 24 4.16 8.51 -11.37
CA SER A 24 3.58 9.46 -12.32
C SER A 24 4.64 10.26 -13.10
N GLU A 25 5.84 10.40 -12.54
CA GLU A 25 6.93 11.21 -13.10
C GLU A 25 7.92 10.37 -13.91
N ALA A 26 8.19 9.14 -13.47
CA ALA A 26 9.14 8.25 -14.11
C ALA A 26 8.82 6.77 -13.88
N ILE A 27 9.38 5.90 -14.73
CA ILE A 27 9.39 4.47 -14.48
C ILE A 27 10.15 4.22 -13.18
N VAL A 28 9.50 3.58 -12.22
CA VAL A 28 10.12 3.26 -10.93
C VAL A 28 11.01 2.03 -11.10
N GLN A 29 12.29 2.20 -10.78
CA GLN A 29 13.24 1.10 -10.80
C GLN A 29 13.03 0.18 -9.60
N PRO A 30 13.04 -1.15 -9.80
CA PRO A 30 13.03 -2.11 -8.71
C PRO A 30 14.19 -1.86 -7.74
N SER A 31 13.92 -1.93 -6.43
CA SER A 31 14.95 -1.82 -5.40
C SER A 31 14.84 -2.95 -4.38
N TRP A 32 15.97 -3.31 -3.77
CA TRP A 32 16.00 -4.29 -2.66
C TRP A 32 15.15 -3.83 -1.48
N THR A 33 15.11 -2.53 -1.21
CA THR A 33 14.27 -1.94 -0.16
C THR A 33 12.79 -2.20 -0.42
N LEU A 34 12.29 -1.94 -1.64
CA LEU A 34 10.89 -2.22 -1.98
C LEU A 34 10.56 -3.71 -1.92
N ARG A 35 11.49 -4.55 -2.39
CA ARG A 35 11.33 -6.00 -2.31
C ARG A 35 11.23 -6.48 -0.86
N PHE A 36 12.04 -5.91 0.04
CA PHE A 36 11.95 -6.16 1.47
C PHE A 36 10.62 -5.69 2.06
N CYS A 37 10.17 -4.47 1.72
CA CYS A 37 8.87 -3.94 2.19
C CYS A 37 7.71 -4.85 1.77
N LEU A 38 7.67 -5.29 0.50
CA LEU A 38 6.64 -6.21 0.00
C LEU A 38 6.69 -7.57 0.71
N ALA A 39 7.89 -8.14 0.87
CA ALA A 39 8.06 -9.41 1.56
C ALA A 39 7.62 -9.32 3.03
N TYR A 40 8.02 -8.25 3.72
CA TYR A 40 7.60 -8.00 5.10
C TYR A 40 6.08 -7.87 5.20
N LEU A 41 5.44 -7.03 4.38
CA LEU A 41 3.98 -6.85 4.39
C LEU A 41 3.24 -8.16 4.06
N TYR A 42 3.79 -9.00 3.18
CA TYR A 42 3.25 -10.33 2.92
C TYR A 42 3.22 -11.20 4.19
N THR A 43 4.32 -11.24 4.97
CA THR A 43 4.35 -11.98 6.24
C THR A 43 3.37 -11.47 7.30
N GLN A 44 2.97 -10.20 7.19
CA GLN A 44 2.00 -9.57 8.09
C GLN A 44 0.55 -9.72 7.60
N SER A 45 0.36 -10.14 6.35
CA SER A 45 -0.96 -10.31 5.76
C SER A 45 -1.51 -11.71 5.99
N PHE A 46 -2.83 -11.85 6.03
CA PHE A 46 -3.52 -13.16 6.07
C PHE A 46 -3.86 -13.67 4.66
N GLY A 47 -3.18 -13.14 3.64
CA GLY A 47 -3.71 -13.02 2.29
C GLY A 47 -2.96 -13.78 1.20
N SER A 48 -3.45 -13.59 -0.03
CA SER A 48 -2.84 -14.12 -1.25
C SER A 48 -1.55 -13.38 -1.58
N ARG A 49 -0.69 -14.04 -2.36
CA ARG A 49 0.52 -13.45 -2.93
C ARG A 49 0.22 -12.48 -4.09
N ASP A 50 -0.96 -12.60 -4.70
CA ASP A 50 -1.35 -11.88 -5.91
C ASP A 50 -1.24 -10.35 -5.80
N PRO A 51 -1.69 -9.67 -4.71
CA PRO A 51 -1.53 -8.21 -4.60
C PRO A 51 -0.08 -7.74 -4.62
N PHE A 52 0.83 -8.55 -4.07
CA PHE A 52 2.25 -8.24 -3.98
C PHE A 52 2.95 -8.44 -5.33
N GLU A 53 2.60 -9.52 -6.04
CA GLU A 53 3.10 -9.75 -7.40
C GLU A 53 2.53 -8.74 -8.39
N TYR A 54 1.26 -8.40 -8.25
CA TYR A 54 0.60 -7.37 -9.04
C TYR A 54 1.27 -6.00 -8.82
N PHE A 55 1.57 -5.61 -7.57
CA PHE A 55 2.35 -4.40 -7.29
C PHE A 55 3.71 -4.45 -8.01
N TRP A 56 4.44 -5.56 -7.87
CA TRP A 56 5.77 -5.73 -8.44
C TRP A 56 5.77 -5.66 -9.97
N ALA A 57 4.78 -6.26 -10.62
CA ALA A 57 4.59 -6.22 -12.06
C ALA A 57 4.19 -4.81 -12.53
N ALA A 58 3.21 -4.17 -11.87
CA ALA A 58 2.74 -2.83 -12.22
C ALA A 58 3.83 -1.76 -12.12
N MET A 59 4.75 -1.90 -11.17
CA MET A 59 5.91 -1.01 -11.03
C MET A 59 6.81 -1.06 -12.28
N GLN A 60 7.04 -2.26 -12.80
CA GLN A 60 7.94 -2.53 -13.94
C GLN A 60 7.27 -2.36 -15.30
N ASP A 61 5.94 -2.24 -15.35
CA ASP A 61 5.17 -2.26 -16.58
C ASP A 61 5.65 -1.17 -17.55
N GLY A 62 6.26 -1.56 -18.66
CA GLY A 62 7.03 -0.69 -19.54
C GLY A 62 6.18 0.17 -20.47
N HIS A 63 4.92 0.46 -20.13
CA HIS A 63 4.11 1.38 -20.92
C HIS A 63 4.90 2.67 -21.19
N PRO A 64 5.02 3.10 -22.46
CA PRO A 64 5.78 4.28 -22.81
C PRO A 64 5.29 5.46 -21.96
N THR A 65 6.18 6.05 -21.15
CA THR A 65 5.88 7.24 -20.35
C THR A 65 5.60 8.48 -21.21
N THR A 66 5.75 8.37 -22.53
CA THR A 66 5.53 9.42 -23.52
C THR A 66 4.06 9.68 -23.82
N THR A 67 3.13 8.85 -23.34
CA THR A 67 1.70 9.16 -23.36
C THR A 67 1.17 9.28 -21.93
N ASP A 68 0.43 10.37 -21.65
CA ASP A 68 -0.20 10.63 -20.34
C ASP A 68 -0.99 9.43 -19.80
N GLY A 69 -1.51 8.57 -20.69
CA GLY A 69 -2.21 7.34 -20.35
C GLY A 69 -1.36 6.28 -19.65
N GLY A 70 -0.08 6.10 -20.03
CA GLY A 70 0.79 5.08 -19.45
C GLY A 70 1.18 5.38 -18.01
N SER A 71 1.47 6.65 -17.72
CA SER A 71 1.75 7.15 -16.37
C SER A 71 0.51 7.02 -15.46
N TYR A 72 -0.67 7.43 -15.97
CA TYR A 72 -1.93 7.33 -15.26
C TYR A 72 -2.30 5.87 -14.90
N LEU A 73 -2.22 4.95 -15.87
CA LEU A 73 -2.55 3.54 -15.65
C LEU A 73 -1.63 2.90 -14.60
N ARG A 74 -0.34 3.20 -14.64
CA ARG A 74 0.64 2.72 -13.65
C ARG A 74 0.29 3.21 -12.25
N HIS A 75 0.03 4.50 -12.08
CA HIS A 75 -0.35 5.09 -10.80
C HIS A 75 -1.63 4.44 -10.24
N LEU A 76 -2.62 4.24 -11.11
CA LEU A 76 -3.90 3.61 -10.76
C LEU A 76 -3.74 2.13 -10.38
N ASN A 77 -2.90 1.39 -11.11
CA ASN A 77 -2.62 -0.02 -10.83
C ASN A 77 -1.85 -0.20 -9.51
N LEU A 78 -0.85 0.65 -9.24
CA LEU A 78 -0.16 0.66 -7.96
C LEU A 78 -1.12 0.99 -6.81
N GLY A 79 -2.02 1.95 -6.99
CA GLY A 79 -3.07 2.26 -6.00
C GLY A 79 -3.99 1.07 -5.70
N ARG A 80 -4.44 0.37 -6.74
CA ARG A 80 -5.24 -0.87 -6.59
C ARG A 80 -4.50 -1.96 -5.83
N ALA A 81 -3.21 -2.11 -6.10
CA ALA A 81 -2.35 -3.08 -5.43
C ALA A 81 -2.17 -2.72 -3.94
N ILE A 82 -1.87 -1.45 -3.63
CA ILE A 82 -1.73 -0.96 -2.24
C ILE A 82 -3.03 -1.17 -1.45
N ASN A 83 -4.18 -0.78 -2.02
CA ASN A 83 -5.50 -0.98 -1.40
C ASN A 83 -5.75 -2.46 -1.05
N SER A 84 -5.35 -3.36 -1.95
CA SER A 84 -5.47 -4.80 -1.75
C SER A 84 -4.50 -5.36 -0.70
N ILE A 85 -3.29 -4.80 -0.61
CA ILE A 85 -2.32 -5.14 0.44
C ILE A 85 -2.84 -4.68 1.80
N ILE A 86 -3.32 -3.43 1.90
CA ILE A 86 -3.93 -2.87 3.11
C ILE A 86 -5.10 -3.74 3.59
N TYR A 87 -5.98 -4.09 2.65
CA TYR A 87 -7.06 -5.04 2.87
C TYR A 87 -6.53 -6.37 3.47
N GLY A 88 -5.42 -6.91 2.93
CA GLY A 88 -4.81 -8.15 3.41
C GLY A 88 -4.21 -8.07 4.82
N LEU A 89 -3.93 -6.85 5.31
CA LEU A 89 -3.51 -6.58 6.69
C LEU A 89 -4.68 -6.49 7.68
N GLY A 90 -5.92 -6.56 7.20
CA GLY A 90 -7.13 -6.61 8.04
C GLY A 90 -7.81 -5.27 8.28
N PHE A 91 -7.52 -4.24 7.49
CA PHE A 91 -8.20 -2.94 7.59
C PHE A 91 -8.43 -2.33 6.21
N ASN A 92 -9.29 -1.32 6.13
CA ASN A 92 -9.60 -0.62 4.88
C ASN A 92 -8.69 0.57 4.69
N ASP A 93 -8.40 0.85 3.41
CA ASP A 93 -7.79 2.10 2.99
C ASP A 93 -8.86 3.20 2.94
N THR A 94 -8.84 4.08 3.93
CA THR A 94 -9.74 5.23 4.07
C THR A 94 -9.01 6.52 3.68
N PRO A 95 -9.73 7.64 3.43
CA PRO A 95 -9.08 8.92 3.16
C PRO A 95 -8.09 9.33 4.27
N GLN A 96 -8.39 9.00 5.53
CA GLN A 96 -7.52 9.28 6.67
C GLN A 96 -6.25 8.42 6.65
N THR A 97 -6.34 7.13 6.33
CA THR A 97 -5.13 6.29 6.18
C THR A 97 -4.28 6.75 5.01
N GLU A 98 -4.90 7.09 3.87
CA GLU A 98 -4.20 7.62 2.69
C GLU A 98 -3.49 8.96 3.02
N GLU A 99 -4.16 9.87 3.74
CA GLU A 99 -3.54 11.13 4.18
C GLU A 99 -2.31 10.88 5.05
N CYS A 100 -2.40 9.99 6.04
CA CYS A 100 -1.27 9.65 6.92
C CYS A 100 -0.09 9.08 6.14
N LEU A 101 -0.36 8.20 5.16
CA LEU A 101 0.65 7.61 4.29
C LEU A 101 1.28 8.64 3.33
N SER A 102 0.52 9.65 2.91
CA SER A 102 1.00 10.74 2.05
C SER A 102 1.85 11.80 2.78
N ARG A 103 1.71 11.90 4.11
CA ARG A 103 2.42 12.87 4.97
C ARG A 103 3.17 12.19 6.13
N PRO A 104 4.07 11.24 5.85
CA PRO A 104 4.66 10.38 6.88
C PRO A 104 5.62 11.09 7.83
N ARG A 105 6.05 12.31 7.50
CA ARG A 105 6.98 13.13 8.31
C ARG A 105 6.27 13.95 9.38
N CYS A 106 4.93 13.99 9.39
CA CYS A 106 4.20 14.58 10.51
C CYS A 106 4.50 13.76 11.78
N GLY A 107 4.86 14.43 12.88
CA GLY A 107 5.27 13.76 14.12
C GLY A 107 4.22 12.80 14.70
N ARG A 108 2.96 12.93 14.27
CA ARG A 108 1.84 12.07 14.68
C ARG A 108 1.34 11.10 13.61
N ALA A 109 1.88 11.09 12.38
CA ALA A 109 1.32 10.32 11.26
C ALA A 109 1.14 8.83 11.56
N VAL A 110 2.10 8.20 12.25
CA VAL A 110 1.99 6.79 12.65
C VAL A 110 0.89 6.60 13.69
N HIS A 111 0.79 7.51 14.65
CA HIS A 111 -0.22 7.44 15.71
C HIS A 111 -1.63 7.59 15.11
N ASP A 112 -1.84 8.64 14.33
CA ASP A 112 -3.13 8.97 13.74
C ASP A 112 -3.58 7.88 12.74
N PHE A 113 -2.63 7.27 12.02
CA PHE A 113 -2.91 6.10 11.18
C PHE A 113 -3.46 4.93 11.99
N TRP A 114 -2.82 4.58 13.12
CA TRP A 114 -3.26 3.45 13.94
C TRP A 114 -4.51 3.77 14.77
N GLU A 115 -4.76 5.03 15.13
CA GLU A 115 -6.05 5.46 15.68
C GLU A 115 -7.19 5.23 14.69
N GLU A 116 -7.00 5.59 13.41
CA GLU A 116 -7.98 5.33 12.37
C GLU A 116 -8.19 3.82 12.15
N VAL A 117 -7.12 3.03 12.12
CA VAL A 117 -7.24 1.56 12.01
C VAL A 117 -8.01 0.98 13.20
N GLN A 118 -7.72 1.42 14.43
CA GLN A 118 -8.43 0.96 15.61
C GLN A 118 -9.91 1.34 15.55
N ARG A 119 -10.23 2.56 15.13
CA ARG A 119 -11.61 3.01 14.94
C ARG A 119 -12.38 2.13 13.94
N GLN A 120 -11.72 1.70 12.86
CA GLN A 120 -12.35 0.78 11.90
C GLN A 120 -12.69 -0.58 12.53
N LEU A 121 -11.80 -1.10 13.39
CA LEU A 121 -12.00 -2.36 14.10
C LEU A 121 -13.10 -2.25 15.16
N ASP A 122 -13.15 -1.12 15.88
CA ASP A 122 -14.14 -0.85 16.93
C ASP A 122 -15.55 -0.62 16.37
N ASP A 123 -15.65 0.04 15.21
CA ASP A 123 -16.92 0.32 14.52
C ASP A 123 -17.60 -0.96 13.99
N GLY A 124 -16.98 -2.13 14.13
CA GLY A 124 -17.49 -3.40 13.59
C GLY A 124 -17.63 -3.37 12.06
N ARG A 125 -16.91 -2.46 11.37
CA ARG A 125 -16.86 -2.43 9.91
C ARG A 125 -16.44 -3.83 9.49
N PRO A 126 -17.23 -4.51 8.66
CA PRO A 126 -16.92 -5.88 8.29
C PRO A 126 -15.48 -5.89 7.80
N MET A 127 -14.65 -6.78 8.37
CA MET A 127 -13.38 -7.09 7.75
C MET A 127 -13.70 -7.37 6.29
N PRO A 128 -13.12 -6.61 5.37
CA PRO A 128 -13.64 -6.56 4.01
C PRO A 128 -13.59 -7.99 3.42
N GLU A 129 -14.47 -8.36 2.48
CA GLU A 129 -14.47 -9.71 1.86
C GLU A 129 -13.43 -9.82 0.73
N ARG A 130 -12.83 -11.02 0.54
CA ARG A 130 -11.66 -11.20 -0.35
C ARG A 130 -12.00 -10.72 -1.76
N ARG A 131 -11.37 -9.63 -2.22
CA ARG A 131 -11.57 -9.10 -3.59
C ARG A 131 -10.98 -9.99 -4.69
N PHE A 132 -10.02 -10.85 -4.37
CA PHE A 132 -9.47 -11.83 -5.31
C PHE A 132 -10.04 -13.22 -4.98
N ARG A 133 -10.86 -13.75 -5.90
CA ARG A 133 -11.19 -15.18 -5.91
C ARG A 133 -9.94 -15.95 -6.35
N ARG A 134 -9.60 -17.02 -5.62
CA ARG A 134 -8.72 -18.07 -6.13
C ARG A 134 -9.52 -18.81 -7.19
N ASP A 135 -9.14 -18.66 -8.45
CA ASP A 135 -9.50 -19.61 -9.51
C ASP A 135 -8.48 -20.75 -9.52
#